data_AF-A0A096MD10-F1
#
_entry.id   AF-A0A096MD10-F1
#
_cell.length_a   1.000
_cell.length_b   1.000
_cell.length_c   1.000
_cell.angle_alpha   90.00
_cell.angle_beta   90.00
_cell.angle_gamma   90.00
#
_symmetry.space_group_name_H-M   'P 1'
#
loop_
_entity.id
_entity.type
_entity.pdbx_description
1 polymer ?
#
loop_
_entity_poly.entity_id
_entity_poly.type
_entity_poly.pdbx_seq_one_letter_code
_entity_poly.pdbx_strand_id
1 'polypeptide(L)'
;MSCFLIGSPVPGMMIRPKGDQLEIRYSMSDPESWNGFVQNLNAFLSSYNDSHQVQLNDDCPPDQYFIQEDSGEVRNNPKRSCQFNRTMLGDCSGLEDRFYGYSKAQPCILIKLNRVIGMLPGKDGQSPYVTCGAKLYKEDDAEWKEDREKTGPLAYFPVNATFNLMYYPYYGKKAQVNYTQPLVAVKFLNASLNTDINMECKVTSNTLLAGSERDKFAVMHSLTSMMHSLT
;
A
#
# COMPACT_ATOMS: atom_id res chain seq x y z
N MET A 1 -3.34 31.36 20.43
CA MET A 1 -2.27 31.03 19.48
C MET A 1 -1.85 29.59 19.70
N SER A 2 -2.25 28.68 18.80
CA SER A 2 -1.47 27.48 18.51
C SER A 2 -1.70 27.21 17.04
N CYS A 3 -0.73 27.63 16.24
CA CYS A 3 -0.70 27.38 14.81
C CYS A 3 -0.40 25.89 14.66
N PHE A 4 -1.44 25.06 14.50
CA PHE A 4 -1.22 23.73 13.95
C PHE A 4 -0.71 23.93 12.54
N LEU A 5 0.59 23.68 12.35
CA LEU A 5 1.19 23.55 11.03
C LEU A 5 0.34 22.54 10.25
N ILE A 6 -0.42 23.04 9.28
CA ILE A 6 -1.17 22.22 8.32
C ILE A 6 -0.10 21.58 7.43
N GLY A 7 0.47 20.46 7.92
CA GLY A 7 1.13 19.50 7.06
C GLY A 7 0.14 19.09 5.99
N SER A 8 0.62 18.89 4.76
CA SER A 8 -0.19 18.51 3.61
C SER A 8 -1.26 17.49 4.01
N PRO A 9 -2.56 17.71 3.71
CA PRO A 9 -3.68 16.92 4.24
C PRO A 9 -3.70 15.47 3.73
N VAL A 10 -2.67 15.05 3.00
CA VAL A 10 -2.63 13.78 2.28
C VAL A 10 -1.45 12.94 2.77
N PRO A 11 -1.69 11.71 3.24
CA PRO A 11 -0.64 10.82 3.67
C PRO A 11 0.20 10.41 2.46
N GLY A 12 1.52 10.51 2.58
CA GLY A 12 2.42 9.89 1.62
C GLY A 12 2.21 8.38 1.51
N MET A 13 2.69 7.77 0.42
CA MET A 13 2.65 6.34 0.20
C MET A 13 4.02 5.69 0.31
N MET A 14 4.06 4.41 0.67
CA MET A 14 5.26 3.60 0.66
C MET A 14 4.99 2.24 0.01
N ILE A 15 6.00 1.70 -0.66
CA ILE A 15 6.00 0.31 -1.14
C ILE A 15 6.89 -0.62 -0.30
N ARG A 16 6.58 -1.91 -0.38
CA ARG A 16 7.42 -3.04 0.00
C ARG A 16 7.44 -4.08 -1.13
N PRO A 17 8.57 -4.75 -1.39
CA PRO A 17 9.87 -4.50 -0.76
C PRO A 17 10.44 -3.13 -1.17
N LYS A 18 11.38 -2.61 -0.38
CA LYS A 18 12.12 -1.41 -0.75
C LYS A 18 13.37 -1.87 -1.48
N GLY A 19 13.46 -1.57 -2.77
CA GLY A 19 14.72 -1.69 -3.50
C GLY A 19 15.54 -0.40 -3.42
N ASP A 20 16.73 -0.42 -4.01
CA ASP A 20 17.60 0.76 -4.04
C ASP A 20 16.94 1.86 -4.87
N GLN A 21 16.92 3.09 -4.37
CA GLN A 21 16.23 4.23 -5.02
C GLN A 21 14.77 3.94 -5.49
N LEU A 22 14.04 3.02 -4.82
CA LEU A 22 12.69 2.54 -5.19
C LEU A 22 12.63 1.66 -6.46
N GLU A 23 13.77 1.19 -6.93
CA GLU A 23 13.91 0.29 -8.07
C GLU A 23 14.05 -1.17 -7.63
N ILE A 24 13.35 -2.08 -8.33
CA ILE A 24 13.36 -3.52 -8.08
C ILE A 24 13.95 -4.22 -9.31
N ARG A 25 15.27 -4.48 -9.27
CA ARG A 25 15.97 -5.29 -10.27
C ARG A 25 16.21 -6.70 -9.74
N TYR A 26 15.90 -7.72 -10.53
CA TYR A 26 16.19 -9.11 -10.21
C TYR A 26 16.28 -9.96 -11.49
N SER A 27 16.86 -11.15 -11.39
CA SER A 27 16.89 -12.16 -12.45
C SER A 27 16.11 -13.40 -11.99
N MET A 28 15.36 -14.02 -12.90
CA MET A 28 14.70 -15.30 -12.61
C MET A 28 15.71 -16.45 -12.51
N SER A 29 16.77 -16.40 -13.33
CA SER A 29 17.86 -17.38 -13.32
C SER A 29 18.75 -17.30 -12.08
N ASP A 30 18.74 -16.19 -11.35
CA ASP A 30 19.53 -16.00 -10.14
C ASP A 30 18.63 -15.79 -8.89
N PRO A 31 18.37 -16.84 -8.10
CA PRO A 31 17.62 -16.74 -6.86
C PRO A 31 18.21 -15.78 -5.82
N GLU A 32 19.53 -15.56 -5.83
CA GLU A 32 20.18 -14.67 -4.87
C GLU A 32 19.76 -13.21 -5.11
N SER A 33 19.48 -12.85 -6.38
CA SER A 33 19.07 -11.50 -6.78
C SER A 33 17.76 -11.02 -6.14
N TRP A 34 16.83 -11.92 -5.81
CA TRP A 34 15.54 -11.57 -5.18
C TRP A 34 15.35 -12.12 -3.76
N ASN A 35 16.28 -12.95 -3.26
CA ASN A 35 16.21 -13.51 -1.91
C ASN A 35 16.10 -12.41 -0.84
N GLY A 36 16.83 -11.30 -0.99
CA GLY A 36 16.74 -10.14 -0.10
C GLY A 36 15.35 -9.52 -0.06
N PHE A 37 14.64 -9.46 -1.20
CA PHE A 37 13.26 -8.98 -1.27
C PHE A 37 12.30 -9.91 -0.52
N VAL A 38 12.43 -11.21 -0.72
CA VAL A 38 11.61 -12.24 -0.06
C VAL A 38 11.81 -12.21 1.45
N GLN A 39 13.05 -12.11 1.94
CA GLN A 39 13.35 -12.01 3.37
C GLN A 39 12.74 -10.74 3.98
N ASN A 40 12.87 -9.61 3.31
CA ASN A 40 12.28 -8.34 3.76
C ASN A 40 10.74 -8.40 3.81
N LEU A 41 10.10 -9.03 2.84
CA LEU A 41 8.65 -9.25 2.83
C LEU A 41 8.21 -10.16 3.97
N ASN A 42 8.90 -11.28 4.19
CA ASN A 42 8.61 -12.20 5.30
C ASN A 42 8.76 -11.51 6.67
N ALA A 43 9.85 -10.76 6.87
CA ALA A 43 10.06 -10.01 8.11
C ALA A 43 8.96 -8.97 8.32
N PHE A 44 8.59 -8.22 7.27
CA PHE A 44 7.54 -7.21 7.31
C PHE A 44 6.16 -7.81 7.58
N LEU A 45 5.82 -8.95 6.97
CA LEU A 45 4.51 -9.60 7.10
C LEU A 45 4.35 -10.43 8.37
N SER A 46 5.40 -10.63 9.16
CA SER A 46 5.36 -11.43 10.39
C SER A 46 4.31 -10.95 11.40
N SER A 47 4.08 -9.63 11.54
CA SER A 47 3.04 -9.10 12.42
C SER A 47 1.63 -9.25 11.87
N TYR A 48 1.47 -9.53 10.57
CA TYR A 48 0.18 -9.67 9.89
C TYR A 48 -0.33 -11.12 9.88
N ASN A 49 0.48 -12.09 10.32
CA ASN A 49 0.04 -13.47 10.44
C ASN A 49 -1.29 -13.54 11.22
N ASP A 50 -2.26 -14.26 10.67
CA ASP A 50 -3.63 -14.31 11.18
C ASP A 50 -3.68 -14.72 12.67
N SER A 51 -2.82 -15.64 13.09
CA SER A 51 -2.69 -16.03 14.50
C SER A 51 -2.25 -14.87 15.41
N HIS A 52 -1.34 -14.01 14.96
CA HIS A 52 -0.93 -12.82 15.70
C HIS A 52 -2.03 -11.76 15.71
N GLN A 53 -2.76 -11.61 14.60
CA GLN A 53 -3.85 -10.65 14.50
C GLN A 53 -4.99 -11.01 15.45
N VAL A 54 -5.44 -12.26 15.45
CA VAL A 54 -6.49 -12.75 16.35
C VAL A 54 -6.10 -12.61 17.82
N GLN A 55 -4.82 -12.79 18.16
CA GLN A 55 -4.34 -12.65 19.53
C GLN A 55 -4.24 -11.21 20.03
N LEU A 56 -3.94 -10.25 19.14
CA LEU A 56 -3.54 -8.89 19.53
C LEU A 56 -4.54 -7.79 19.15
N ASN A 57 -5.44 -8.06 18.21
CA ASN A 57 -6.32 -7.11 17.55
C ASN A 57 -7.77 -7.64 17.48
N ASP A 58 -8.73 -6.72 17.28
CA ASP A 58 -10.16 -7.03 17.26
C ASP A 58 -10.71 -7.22 15.84
N ASP A 59 -11.74 -8.05 15.74
CA ASP A 59 -12.56 -8.13 14.53
C ASP A 59 -13.47 -6.90 14.47
N CYS A 60 -13.13 -5.97 13.58
CA CYS A 60 -13.80 -4.69 13.47
C CYS A 60 -14.87 -4.74 12.38
N PRO A 61 -15.99 -4.02 12.57
CA PRO A 61 -17.00 -3.93 11.54
C PRO A 61 -16.46 -3.11 10.34
N PRO A 62 -16.58 -3.63 9.11
CA PRO A 62 -16.03 -2.98 7.91
C PRO A 62 -16.81 -1.72 7.53
N ASP A 63 -16.20 -0.90 6.66
CA ASP A 63 -16.80 0.25 5.96
C ASP A 63 -17.26 1.42 6.84
N GLN A 64 -16.87 1.40 8.12
CA GLN A 64 -17.05 2.50 9.05
C GLN A 64 -15.79 2.78 9.84
N TYR A 65 -15.64 4.01 10.33
CA TYR A 65 -14.50 4.37 11.16
C TYR A 65 -14.55 3.68 12.53
N PHE A 66 -13.41 3.17 12.98
CA PHE A 66 -13.27 2.59 14.31
C PHE A 66 -12.96 3.66 15.35
N ILE A 67 -13.94 4.55 15.56
CA ILE A 67 -13.85 5.66 16.50
C ILE A 67 -13.93 5.13 17.93
N GLN A 68 -12.87 5.37 18.69
CA GLN A 68 -12.79 5.07 20.13
C GLN A 68 -12.74 6.38 20.91
N GLU A 69 -13.91 6.87 21.29
CA GLU A 69 -14.05 8.04 22.14
C GLU A 69 -13.46 7.79 23.53
N ASP A 70 -12.91 8.84 24.13
CA ASP A 70 -12.56 8.85 25.55
C ASP A 70 -13.71 9.55 26.29
N SER A 71 -14.94 9.04 26.17
CA SER A 71 -16.12 9.61 26.83
C SER A 71 -16.34 8.99 28.22
N GLY A 72 -16.28 9.81 29.27
CA GLY A 72 -16.55 9.45 30.66
C GLY A 72 -15.30 9.34 31.57
N GLU A 73 -15.42 8.64 32.70
CA GLU A 73 -14.33 8.40 33.67
C GLU A 73 -13.33 7.32 33.20
N VAL A 74 -13.68 6.55 32.16
CA VAL A 74 -12.87 5.45 31.63
C VAL A 74 -12.14 5.91 30.38
N ARG A 75 -10.81 6.05 30.49
CA ARG A 75 -9.96 6.25 29.31
C ARG A 75 -9.81 4.91 28.57
N ASN A 76 -10.06 4.90 27.26
CA ASN A 76 -9.77 3.75 26.41
C ASN A 76 -8.25 3.66 26.16
N ASN A 77 -7.49 3.23 27.17
CA ASN A 77 -6.04 3.09 27.10
C ASN A 77 -5.60 1.70 27.59
N PRO A 78 -4.97 0.88 26.72
CA PRO A 78 -4.68 1.16 25.31
C PRO A 78 -5.94 1.12 24.42
N LYS A 79 -5.95 1.93 23.36
CA LYS A 79 -6.96 1.83 22.29
C LYS A 79 -6.74 0.56 21.49
N ARG A 80 -7.84 -0.08 21.07
CA ARG A 80 -7.86 -1.31 20.29
C ARG A 80 -7.50 -1.04 18.83
N SER A 81 -7.05 -2.08 18.12
CA SER A 81 -6.73 -2.03 16.68
C SER A 81 -7.45 -3.15 15.97
N CYS A 82 -7.75 -2.95 14.69
CA CYS A 82 -8.44 -3.94 13.87
C CYS A 82 -7.47 -4.96 13.28
N GLN A 83 -7.94 -6.20 13.13
CA GLN A 83 -7.19 -7.26 12.47
C GLN A 83 -7.00 -6.94 10.98
N PHE A 84 -5.76 -7.03 10.49
CA PHE A 84 -5.46 -7.15 9.06
C PHE A 84 -4.75 -8.49 8.84
N ASN A 85 -5.51 -9.49 8.39
CA ASN A 85 -5.01 -10.83 8.21
C ASN A 85 -4.15 -10.93 6.95
N ARG A 86 -3.03 -11.63 7.05
CA ARG A 86 -2.07 -11.85 5.95
C ARG A 86 -2.72 -12.57 4.77
N THR A 87 -3.71 -13.42 5.05
CA THR A 87 -4.54 -14.08 4.03
C THR A 87 -5.29 -13.12 3.11
N MET A 88 -5.57 -11.89 3.56
CA MET A 88 -6.21 -10.85 2.72
C MET A 88 -5.34 -10.42 1.53
N LEU A 89 -4.03 -10.71 1.57
CA LEU A 89 -3.09 -10.43 0.48
C LEU A 89 -3.13 -11.49 -0.63
N GLY A 90 -3.96 -12.53 -0.52
CA GLY A 90 -4.13 -13.57 -1.53
C GLY A 90 -2.80 -14.20 -1.93
N ASP A 91 -2.55 -14.28 -3.24
CA ASP A 91 -1.31 -14.80 -3.83
C ASP A 91 -0.05 -14.08 -3.33
N CYS A 92 -0.17 -12.81 -2.93
CA CYS A 92 0.94 -12.00 -2.44
C CYS A 92 1.17 -12.14 -0.93
N SER A 93 0.44 -13.03 -0.27
CA SER A 93 0.62 -13.30 1.16
C SER A 93 1.94 -13.99 1.45
N GLY A 94 2.51 -14.75 0.53
CA GLY A 94 3.67 -15.61 0.82
C GLY A 94 3.33 -16.91 1.53
N LEU A 95 2.03 -17.25 1.65
CA LEU A 95 1.55 -18.49 2.26
C LEU A 95 1.58 -19.66 1.27
N GLU A 96 1.11 -19.43 0.04
CA GLU A 96 1.15 -20.42 -1.04
C GLU A 96 2.46 -20.32 -1.83
N ASP A 97 2.78 -19.13 -2.35
CA ASP A 97 4.05 -18.85 -3.02
C ASP A 97 5.02 -18.11 -2.10
N ARG A 98 5.96 -18.85 -1.52
CA ARG A 98 6.99 -18.31 -0.61
C ARG A 98 7.94 -17.31 -1.28
N PHE A 99 7.95 -17.24 -2.61
CA PHE A 99 8.78 -16.35 -3.40
C PHE A 99 8.01 -15.14 -3.92
N TYR A 100 6.75 -14.93 -3.51
CA TYR A 100 5.98 -13.72 -3.85
C TYR A 100 5.95 -13.42 -5.36
N GLY A 101 5.97 -14.46 -6.20
CA GLY A 101 5.96 -14.38 -7.65
C GLY A 101 7.30 -14.02 -8.32
N TYR A 102 8.37 -13.74 -7.58
CA TYR A 102 9.68 -13.39 -8.15
C TYR A 102 10.26 -14.52 -9.02
N SER A 103 10.05 -15.79 -8.64
CA SER A 103 10.51 -16.95 -9.42
C SER A 103 9.81 -17.13 -10.76
N LYS A 104 8.71 -16.42 -11.01
CA LYS A 104 7.86 -16.55 -12.21
C LYS A 104 7.73 -15.25 -13.00
N ALA A 105 8.56 -14.24 -12.69
CA ALA A 105 8.39 -12.87 -13.20
C ALA A 105 7.01 -12.25 -12.97
N GLN A 106 6.37 -12.63 -11.86
CA GLN A 106 5.05 -12.14 -11.44
C GLN A 106 5.12 -11.51 -10.03
N PRO A 107 6.06 -10.58 -9.77
CA PRO A 107 6.36 -10.15 -8.42
C PRO A 107 5.19 -9.40 -7.78
N CYS A 108 5.11 -9.51 -6.47
CA CYS A 108 4.15 -8.79 -5.64
C CYS A 108 4.77 -7.55 -5.00
N ILE A 109 4.09 -6.41 -5.15
CA ILE A 109 4.43 -5.15 -4.50
C ILE A 109 3.34 -4.80 -3.51
N LEU A 110 3.69 -4.60 -2.24
CA LEU A 110 2.76 -4.17 -1.20
C LEU A 110 2.79 -2.65 -1.07
N ILE A 111 1.64 -2.02 -1.06
CA ILE A 111 1.42 -0.60 -0.93
C ILE A 111 0.78 -0.32 0.42
N LYS A 112 1.24 0.74 1.08
CA LYS A 112 0.68 1.21 2.34
C LYS A 112 0.70 2.74 2.39
N LEU A 113 -0.28 3.32 3.07
CA LEU A 113 -0.27 4.74 3.38
C LEU A 113 0.74 5.07 4.49
N ASN A 114 1.02 6.35 4.73
CA ASN A 114 1.71 6.80 5.93
C ASN A 114 0.73 6.87 7.10
N ARG A 115 1.22 6.53 8.31
CA ARG A 115 0.41 6.60 9.53
C ARG A 115 0.31 8.05 9.98
N VAL A 116 -0.85 8.67 9.81
CA VAL A 116 -1.14 10.04 10.28
C VAL A 116 -2.19 9.96 11.39
N ILE A 117 -1.89 10.56 12.54
CA ILE A 117 -2.80 10.51 13.70
C ILE A 117 -4.09 11.27 13.38
N GLY A 118 -5.24 10.67 13.66
CA GLY A 118 -6.55 11.30 13.46
C GLY A 118 -7.02 11.39 12.00
N MET A 119 -6.29 10.81 11.06
CA MET A 119 -6.64 10.89 9.65
C MET A 119 -7.89 10.05 9.31
N LEU A 120 -8.78 10.64 8.51
CA LEU A 120 -10.02 10.04 8.01
C LEU A 120 -10.03 10.08 6.46
N PRO A 121 -9.49 9.04 5.79
CA PRO A 121 -9.22 9.08 4.35
C PRO A 121 -10.42 8.72 3.46
N GLY A 122 -11.65 8.87 3.97
CA GLY A 122 -12.89 8.72 3.19
C GLY A 122 -14.12 9.38 3.83
N LYS A 123 -15.23 9.44 3.11
CA LYS A 123 -16.52 9.98 3.58
C LYS A 123 -17.65 9.14 3.03
N ASP A 124 -18.79 9.14 3.73
CA ASP A 124 -20.02 8.47 3.30
C ASP A 124 -19.80 6.97 3.02
N GLY A 125 -18.97 6.31 3.84
CA GLY A 125 -18.63 4.88 3.72
C GLY A 125 -17.65 4.53 2.60
N GLN A 126 -17.16 5.52 1.84
CA GLN A 126 -16.27 5.26 0.71
C GLN A 126 -14.81 5.16 1.17
N SER A 127 -14.25 3.96 1.06
CA SER A 127 -12.84 3.71 1.36
C SER A 127 -11.93 4.23 0.24
N PRO A 128 -10.75 4.79 0.58
CA PRO A 128 -9.74 5.12 -0.42
C PRO A 128 -9.22 3.85 -1.11
N TYR A 129 -8.90 3.95 -2.39
CA TYR A 129 -8.41 2.82 -3.19
C TYR A 129 -7.17 3.14 -4.00
N VAL A 130 -6.40 2.11 -4.32
CA VAL A 130 -5.16 2.21 -5.10
C VAL A 130 -5.45 1.89 -6.57
N THR A 131 -4.86 2.67 -7.47
CA THR A 131 -4.74 2.33 -8.89
C THR A 131 -3.28 2.37 -9.30
N CYS A 132 -2.83 1.40 -10.09
CA CYS A 132 -1.46 1.36 -10.61
C CYS A 132 -1.48 1.13 -12.11
N GLY A 133 -0.48 1.67 -12.81
CA GLY A 133 -0.31 1.48 -14.24
C GLY A 133 1.09 1.85 -14.69
N ALA A 134 1.36 1.68 -15.99
CA ALA A 134 2.57 2.23 -16.57
C ALA A 134 2.60 3.75 -16.38
N LYS A 135 3.75 4.28 -15.99
CA LYS A 135 3.95 5.72 -15.83
C LYS A 135 3.92 6.38 -17.20
N LEU A 136 3.11 7.41 -17.34
CA LEU A 136 3.13 8.30 -18.50
C LEU A 136 4.39 9.16 -18.46
N TYR A 137 5.13 9.20 -19.56
CA TYR A 137 6.31 10.05 -19.70
C TYR A 137 6.29 10.80 -21.04
N LYS A 138 7.04 11.90 -21.10
CA LYS A 138 7.28 12.67 -22.31
C LYS A 138 8.77 12.75 -22.56
N GLU A 139 9.16 12.58 -23.81
CA GLU A 139 10.48 12.94 -24.31
C GLU A 139 10.32 14.29 -25.03
N ASP A 140 10.82 15.38 -24.43
CA ASP A 140 10.73 16.74 -24.96
C ASP A 140 9.31 17.15 -25.43
N ASP A 141 9.18 17.80 -26.59
CA ASP A 141 7.92 18.23 -27.22
C ASP A 141 7.07 17.06 -27.80
N ALA A 142 7.39 15.80 -27.47
CA ALA A 142 6.63 14.66 -27.95
C ALA A 142 5.29 14.44 -27.19
N GLU A 143 4.44 13.61 -27.80
CA GLU A 143 3.22 13.10 -27.17
C GLU A 143 3.55 12.23 -25.94
N TRP A 144 2.60 12.17 -24.98
CA TRP A 144 2.73 11.29 -23.81
C TRP A 144 2.81 9.83 -24.25
N LYS A 145 3.86 9.13 -23.83
CA LYS A 145 4.05 7.69 -24.04
C LYS A 145 3.78 6.95 -22.73
N GLU A 146 3.26 5.72 -22.85
CA GLU A 146 3.18 4.77 -21.74
C GLU A 146 3.68 3.39 -22.16
N ASP A 147 4.41 2.73 -21.27
CA ASP A 147 4.90 1.37 -21.46
C ASP A 147 3.86 0.31 -21.01
N ARG A 148 2.58 0.53 -21.33
CA ARG A 148 1.48 -0.32 -20.84
C ARG A 148 1.62 -1.77 -21.30
N GLU A 149 2.10 -1.97 -22.52
CA GLU A 149 2.38 -3.30 -23.07
C GLU A 149 3.45 -4.04 -22.27
N LYS A 150 4.41 -3.32 -21.67
CA LYS A 150 5.47 -3.92 -20.86
C LYS A 150 5.00 -4.32 -19.46
N THR A 151 4.11 -3.52 -18.85
CA THR A 151 3.55 -3.81 -17.52
C THR A 151 2.64 -5.04 -17.53
N GLY A 152 1.86 -5.19 -18.60
CA GLY A 152 0.81 -6.20 -18.68
C GLY A 152 -0.32 -6.00 -17.65
N PRO A 153 -1.20 -6.99 -17.48
CA PRO A 153 -2.29 -6.93 -16.52
C PRO A 153 -1.79 -7.05 -15.08
N LEU A 154 -2.44 -6.30 -14.18
CA LEU A 154 -2.19 -6.29 -12.74
C LEU A 154 -3.38 -6.90 -11.99
N ALA A 155 -3.10 -7.67 -10.94
CA ALA A 155 -4.08 -8.12 -9.97
C ALA A 155 -3.88 -7.39 -8.63
N TYR A 156 -4.97 -7.16 -7.90
CA TYR A 156 -4.97 -6.46 -6.62
C TYR A 156 -5.48 -7.34 -5.50
N PHE A 157 -4.88 -7.19 -4.31
CA PHE A 157 -5.31 -7.88 -3.10
C PHE A 157 -5.35 -6.91 -1.91
N PRO A 158 -6.51 -6.66 -1.27
CA PRO A 158 -7.82 -7.21 -1.62
C PRO A 158 -8.29 -6.76 -3.02
N VAL A 159 -9.25 -7.46 -3.61
CA VAL A 159 -9.69 -7.28 -5.02
C VAL A 159 -10.11 -5.84 -5.33
N ASN A 160 -10.70 -5.14 -4.36
CA ASN A 160 -11.14 -3.75 -4.54
C ASN A 160 -10.00 -2.72 -4.42
N ALA A 161 -8.77 -3.17 -4.09
CA ALA A 161 -7.60 -2.33 -3.87
C ALA A 161 -7.82 -1.23 -2.81
N THR A 162 -8.73 -1.43 -1.86
CA THR A 162 -9.16 -0.43 -0.88
C THR A 162 -8.41 -0.54 0.46
N PHE A 163 -8.17 0.59 1.10
CA PHE A 163 -7.89 0.65 2.54
C PHE A 163 -9.19 0.87 3.31
N ASN A 164 -9.76 -0.20 3.88
CA ASN A 164 -11.06 -0.13 4.56
C ASN A 164 -11.09 0.93 5.68
N LEU A 165 -12.20 1.66 5.83
CA LEU A 165 -12.36 2.71 6.85
C LEU A 165 -12.19 2.20 8.29
N MET A 166 -12.42 0.91 8.55
CA MET A 166 -12.30 0.32 9.90
C MET A 166 -10.89 0.45 10.49
N TYR A 167 -9.86 0.58 9.65
CA TYR A 167 -8.49 0.76 10.12
C TYR A 167 -8.15 2.21 10.53
N TYR A 168 -9.12 3.11 10.48
CA TYR A 168 -8.96 4.54 10.74
C TYR A 168 -9.95 5.03 11.81
N PRO A 169 -9.59 6.07 12.58
CA PRO A 169 -8.30 6.78 12.56
C PRO A 169 -7.19 6.04 13.31
N TYR A 170 -5.94 6.35 12.97
CA TYR A 170 -4.80 5.94 13.77
C TYR A 170 -4.66 6.89 14.98
N TYR A 171 -4.50 6.33 16.18
CA TYR A 171 -4.39 7.11 17.42
C TYR A 171 -2.95 7.28 17.94
N GLY A 172 -1.96 6.81 17.17
CA GLY A 172 -0.55 6.90 17.55
C GLY A 172 -0.05 5.66 18.30
N LYS A 173 1.26 5.42 18.20
CA LYS A 173 1.92 4.19 18.69
C LYS A 173 1.76 3.98 20.20
N LYS A 174 1.65 5.07 20.98
CA LYS A 174 1.44 5.00 22.43
C LYS A 174 0.04 4.55 22.80
N ALA A 175 -0.97 4.97 22.04
CA ALA A 175 -2.37 4.62 22.31
C ALA A 175 -2.73 3.26 21.68
N GLN A 176 -2.25 2.96 20.48
CA GLN A 176 -2.49 1.71 19.75
C GLN A 176 -1.18 0.99 19.46
N VAL A 177 -0.70 0.20 20.43
CA VAL A 177 0.60 -0.49 20.35
C VAL A 177 0.61 -1.55 19.24
N ASN A 178 -0.50 -2.27 19.08
CA ASN A 178 -0.63 -3.40 18.15
C ASN A 178 -1.17 -3.01 16.77
N TYR A 179 -1.25 -1.70 16.47
CA TYR A 179 -1.80 -1.21 15.21
C TYR A 179 -1.04 -1.77 14.00
N THR A 180 -1.73 -2.63 13.26
CA THR A 180 -1.35 -3.11 11.94
C THR A 180 -1.99 -2.20 10.89
N GLN A 181 -1.17 -1.74 9.97
CA GLN A 181 -1.61 -0.80 8.95
C GLN A 181 -2.17 -1.58 7.77
N PRO A 182 -3.33 -1.21 7.19
CA PRO A 182 -3.84 -1.93 6.05
C PRO A 182 -2.90 -1.83 4.85
N LEU A 183 -2.83 -2.91 4.09
CA LEU A 183 -1.97 -3.07 2.93
C LEU A 183 -2.82 -3.35 1.69
N VAL A 184 -2.31 -2.97 0.53
CA VAL A 184 -2.82 -3.41 -0.78
C VAL A 184 -1.66 -4.04 -1.53
N ALA A 185 -1.80 -5.30 -1.95
CA ALA A 185 -0.85 -5.97 -2.83
C ALA A 185 -1.21 -5.71 -4.29
N VAL A 186 -0.19 -5.53 -5.11
CA VAL A 186 -0.27 -5.44 -6.57
C VAL A 186 0.62 -6.52 -7.14
N LYS A 187 0.03 -7.44 -7.90
CA LYS A 187 0.71 -8.56 -8.54
C LYS A 187 0.77 -8.32 -10.04
N PHE A 188 1.97 -8.40 -10.60
CA PHE A 188 2.15 -8.44 -12.04
C PHE A 188 1.75 -9.84 -12.53
N LEU A 189 0.88 -9.92 -13.53
CA LEU A 189 0.46 -11.22 -14.09
C LEU A 189 1.26 -11.60 -15.33
N ASN A 190 1.67 -10.62 -16.12
CA ASN A 190 2.47 -10.85 -17.32
C ASN A 190 3.32 -9.61 -17.63
N ALA A 191 4.40 -9.43 -16.88
CA ALA A 191 5.35 -8.35 -17.12
C ALA A 191 6.37 -8.77 -18.20
N SER A 192 6.71 -7.86 -19.10
CA SER A 192 7.76 -8.07 -20.09
C SER A 192 9.12 -8.23 -19.42
N LEU A 193 9.88 -9.22 -19.87
CA LEU A 193 11.24 -9.50 -19.42
C LEU A 193 12.27 -8.64 -20.15
N ASN A 194 13.46 -8.52 -19.57
CA ASN A 194 14.63 -7.83 -20.11
C ASN A 194 14.34 -6.37 -20.51
N THR A 195 13.39 -5.73 -19.84
CA THR A 195 13.00 -4.34 -20.10
C THR A 195 12.71 -3.61 -18.80
N ASP A 196 12.92 -2.30 -18.81
CA ASP A 196 12.60 -1.44 -17.67
C ASP A 196 11.11 -1.07 -17.70
N ILE A 197 10.39 -1.42 -16.64
CA ILE A 197 8.97 -1.08 -16.46
C ILE A 197 8.87 0.01 -15.41
N ASN A 198 8.51 1.22 -15.84
CA ASN A 198 8.19 2.31 -14.92
C ASN A 198 6.71 2.24 -14.54
N MET A 199 6.41 1.86 -13.31
CA MET A 199 5.04 1.81 -12.79
C MET A 199 4.75 3.01 -11.90
N GLU A 200 3.57 3.59 -12.02
CA GLU A 200 3.04 4.62 -11.12
C GLU A 200 1.79 4.09 -10.41
N CYS A 201 1.79 4.17 -9.07
CA CYS A 201 0.62 3.89 -8.25
C CYS A 201 0.07 5.18 -7.63
N LYS A 202 -1.25 5.29 -7.53
CA LYS A 202 -2.02 6.44 -7.01
C LYS A 202 -3.06 5.96 -6.01
N VAL A 203 -3.39 6.80 -5.04
CA VAL A 203 -4.53 6.58 -4.14
C VAL A 203 -5.60 7.61 -4.41
N THR A 204 -6.83 7.15 -4.58
CA THR A 204 -8.01 7.99 -4.80
C THR A 204 -8.91 7.91 -3.57
N SER A 205 -9.39 9.08 -3.14
CA SER A 205 -10.28 9.25 -1.99
C SER A 205 -11.22 10.41 -2.25
N ASN A 206 -12.42 10.38 -1.66
CA ASN A 206 -13.38 11.47 -1.70
C ASN A 206 -13.18 12.54 -0.61
N THR A 207 -12.25 12.37 0.35
CA THR A 207 -11.92 13.38 1.37
C THR A 207 -10.55 14.02 1.22
N LEU A 208 -9.61 13.36 0.54
CA LEU A 208 -8.29 13.91 0.27
C LEU A 208 -8.44 14.99 -0.82
N LEU A 209 -8.71 16.23 -0.40
CA LEU A 209 -8.96 17.39 -1.27
C LEU A 209 -7.91 17.47 -2.39
N ALA A 210 -8.38 17.56 -3.64
CA ALA A 210 -7.59 18.03 -4.75
C ALA A 210 -6.95 19.37 -4.39
N GLY A 211 -5.63 19.50 -4.61
CA GLY A 211 -4.96 20.79 -4.56
C GLY A 211 -5.63 21.77 -5.53
N SER A 212 -5.47 23.07 -5.25
CA SER A 212 -6.02 24.23 -5.98
C SER A 212 -6.24 24.05 -7.48
N GLU A 213 -7.19 24.77 -8.08
CA GLU A 213 -7.67 24.71 -9.49
C GLU A 213 -6.65 24.58 -10.65
N ARG A 214 -5.33 24.60 -10.39
CA ARG A 214 -4.29 24.16 -11.34
C ARG A 214 -4.03 22.65 -11.31
N ASP A 215 -4.49 21.94 -10.27
CA ASP A 215 -4.38 20.50 -10.07
C ASP A 215 -5.78 19.87 -10.07
N LYS A 216 -6.33 19.63 -11.27
CA LYS A 216 -7.56 18.83 -11.45
C LYS A 216 -7.40 17.34 -11.12
N PHE A 217 -6.39 16.98 -10.34
CA PHE A 217 -6.11 15.61 -9.94
C PHE A 217 -6.05 15.56 -8.41
N ALA A 218 -6.88 14.70 -7.81
CA ALA A 218 -6.78 14.30 -6.42
C ALA A 218 -5.30 14.10 -6.05
N VAL A 219 -4.86 14.58 -4.88
CA VAL A 219 -3.44 14.65 -4.51
C VAL A 219 -2.75 13.32 -4.81
N MET A 220 -1.92 13.37 -5.85
CA MET A 220 -1.37 12.22 -6.53
C MET A 220 0.01 11.94 -5.92
N HIS A 221 0.07 11.08 -4.92
CA HIS A 221 1.35 10.47 -4.59
C HIS A 221 1.65 9.44 -5.68
N SER A 222 2.44 9.82 -6.67
CA SER A 222 3.04 8.87 -7.59
C SER A 222 4.18 8.18 -6.87
N LEU A 223 4.13 6.85 -6.76
CA LEU A 223 5.34 6.09 -6.51
C LEU A 223 5.77 5.48 -7.83
N THR A 224 6.90 5.96 -8.35
CA THR A 224 7.56 5.35 -9.51
C THR A 224 8.46 4.22 -9.01
N SER A 225 8.26 3.02 -9.54
CA SER A 225 9.21 1.92 -9.36
C SER A 225 9.61 1.41 -10.73
N MET A 226 10.91 1.26 -10.95
CA MET A 226 11.45 0.57 -12.12
C MET A 226 11.58 -0.90 -11.78
N MET A 227 10.96 -1.76 -12.59
CA MET A 227 11.15 -3.20 -12.50
C MET A 227 11.93 -3.69 -13.71
N HIS A 228 13.01 -4.43 -13.46
CA HIS A 228 13.78 -5.09 -14.49
C HIS A 228 13.91 -6.57 -14.11
N SER A 229 13.22 -7.43 -14.86
CA SER A 229 13.32 -8.88 -14.69
C SER A 229 14.17 -9.45 -15.81
N LEU A 230 15.36 -9.94 -15.48
CA LEU A 230 16.22 -10.63 -16.44
C LEU A 230 15.83 -12.11 -16.54
N THR A 231 15.97 -12.67 -17.74
CA THR A 231 15.92 -14.14 -17.94
C THR A 231 16.94 -14.83 -17.06
#